data_AF-A0A542QQU6-F1
#
_entry.id   AF-A0A542QQU6-F1
#
_cell.length_a   1.000
_cell.length_b   1.000
_cell.length_c   1.000
_cell.angle_alpha   90.00
_cell.angle_beta   90.00
_cell.angle_gamma   90.00
#
_symmetry.space_group_name_H-M   'P 1'
#
loop_
_entity.id
_entity.type
_entity.pdbx_description
1 polymer ?
#
loop_
_entity_poly.entity_id
_entity_poly.type
_entity_poly.pdbx_seq_one_letter_code
_entity_poly.pdbx_strand_id
1 'polypeptide(L)'
;MRAAHRLLAGLLAAGALVTAGCAHSVDPIERLGRRAARQVTPGADTPAAAARKRWGLTGPLARAPEPPAHRFSAAYVVDHVPTHDKVVFLAVDEGAARDPRFVRITGELKLPVSLFPAEGRPDLPTLSYEGQRAEICGQRRSRLFHPPHGAYNADTLRAAADCGVRALVLGREFREYAQGERLRPGDIVRADASATAPLLRRIQEQGYAVARLEDYI
;
A
#
# COMPACT_ATOMS: atom_id res chain seq x y z
N MET A 1 96.61 -57.58 20.88
CA MET A 1 96.90 -56.60 21.96
C MET A 1 95.93 -55.43 21.79
N ARG A 2 94.94 -55.27 22.71
CA ARG A 2 94.75 -54.10 23.60
C ARG A 2 94.98 -52.75 22.87
N ALA A 3 94.11 -51.73 22.85
CA ALA A 3 93.01 -51.31 23.72
C ALA A 3 92.21 -50.19 22.99
N ALA A 4 90.88 -50.11 23.18
CA ALA A 4 90.14 -49.07 23.95
C ALA A 4 90.07 -47.68 23.28
N HIS A 5 88.89 -47.30 22.75
CA HIS A 5 87.86 -46.41 23.37
C HIS A 5 88.29 -44.93 23.38
N ARG A 6 87.48 -43.97 22.89
CA ARG A 6 86.24 -43.43 23.50
C ARG A 6 85.54 -42.53 22.45
N LEU A 7 84.23 -42.71 22.17
CA LEU A 7 83.07 -41.95 22.71
C LEU A 7 83.07 -40.46 22.27
N LEU A 8 82.00 -39.81 21.81
CA LEU A 8 80.56 -39.91 22.08
C LEU A 8 79.76 -39.02 21.11
N ALA A 9 78.48 -39.42 20.89
CA ALA A 9 77.25 -38.63 20.74
C ALA A 9 77.08 -37.63 19.56
N GLY A 10 75.91 -37.49 18.95
CA GLY A 10 74.61 -38.12 19.19
C GLY A 10 73.48 -37.49 18.35
N LEU A 11 72.37 -38.25 18.27
CA LEU A 11 70.96 -37.92 17.95
C LEU A 11 70.62 -37.23 16.60
N LEU A 12 69.96 -37.93 15.66
CA LEU A 12 68.52 -38.28 15.57
C LEU A 12 67.60 -37.10 15.23
N ALA A 13 66.94 -37.15 14.06
CA ALA A 13 65.50 -37.45 13.99
C ALA A 13 65.01 -37.53 12.53
N ALA A 14 64.08 -38.46 12.32
CA ALA A 14 63.49 -38.85 11.04
C ALA A 14 62.39 -37.89 10.56
N GLY A 15 62.24 -37.78 9.24
CA GLY A 15 61.05 -37.24 8.58
C GLY A 15 60.64 -38.16 7.44
N ALA A 16 59.46 -38.76 7.55
CA ALA A 16 58.78 -39.47 6.48
C ALA A 16 57.48 -38.73 6.18
N LEU A 17 57.22 -38.38 4.91
CA LEU A 17 55.89 -37.97 4.47
C LEU A 17 55.54 -38.56 3.10
N VAL A 18 54.32 -39.08 3.05
CA VAL A 18 53.64 -39.83 1.99
C VAL A 18 52.93 -38.88 1.02
N THR A 19 52.76 -39.38 -0.21
CA THR A 19 52.10 -38.86 -1.42
C THR A 19 50.60 -38.51 -1.27
N ALA A 20 50.09 -37.50 -2.01
CA ALA A 20 48.84 -37.55 -2.80
C ALA A 20 48.43 -36.21 -3.47
N GLY A 21 48.22 -36.25 -4.80
CA GLY A 21 47.00 -35.78 -5.49
C GLY A 21 46.68 -34.28 -5.60
N CYS A 22 46.96 -33.67 -6.76
CA CYS A 22 46.30 -32.44 -7.20
C CYS A 22 44.87 -32.73 -7.68
N ALA A 23 43.88 -32.22 -6.95
CA ALA A 23 42.47 -32.23 -7.34
C ALA A 23 42.18 -31.09 -8.34
N HIS A 24 41.49 -31.41 -9.44
CA HIS A 24 41.04 -30.44 -10.43
C HIS A 24 39.88 -29.60 -9.86
N SER A 25 40.12 -28.30 -9.70
CA SER A 25 39.13 -27.30 -9.29
C SER A 25 38.64 -26.55 -10.52
N VAL A 26 37.45 -26.88 -11.01
CA VAL A 26 36.55 -26.00 -11.79
C VAL A 26 35.23 -26.74 -12.01
N ASP A 27 34.28 -26.65 -11.06
CA ASP A 27 32.87 -27.02 -11.29
C ASP A 27 31.81 -26.63 -10.21
N PRO A 28 32.08 -25.81 -9.15
CA PRO A 28 30.98 -25.42 -8.25
C PRO A 28 29.99 -24.41 -8.87
N ILE A 29 30.49 -23.42 -9.61
CA ILE A 29 29.71 -22.20 -9.92
C ILE A 29 28.72 -22.43 -11.07
N GLU A 30 29.09 -23.17 -12.10
CA GLU A 30 28.19 -23.45 -13.24
C GLU A 30 27.01 -24.35 -12.85
N ARG A 31 27.22 -25.28 -11.92
CA ARG A 31 26.19 -26.20 -11.43
C ARG A 31 25.23 -25.51 -10.45
N LEU A 32 25.70 -24.50 -9.72
CA LEU A 32 24.88 -23.59 -8.91
C LEU A 32 24.02 -22.67 -9.80
N GLY A 33 24.59 -22.09 -10.85
CA GLY A 33 23.86 -21.24 -11.80
C GLY A 33 22.71 -21.96 -12.52
N ARG A 34 22.90 -23.23 -12.88
CA ARG A 34 21.88 -24.04 -13.57
C ARG A 34 20.73 -24.49 -12.66
N ARG A 35 20.93 -24.58 -11.35
CA ARG A 35 19.86 -24.82 -10.36
C ARG A 35 19.13 -23.54 -9.97
N ALA A 36 19.81 -22.39 -9.93
CA ALA A 36 19.16 -21.09 -9.71
C ALA A 36 18.30 -20.65 -10.90
N ALA A 37 18.65 -21.06 -12.12
CA ALA A 37 17.89 -20.75 -13.33
C ALA A 37 16.70 -21.70 -13.62
N ARG A 38 16.61 -22.85 -12.93
CA ARG A 38 15.47 -23.77 -13.06
C ARG A 38 14.52 -23.56 -11.88
N GLN A 39 13.40 -22.90 -12.15
CA GLN A 39 12.25 -22.63 -11.27
C GLN A 39 12.30 -21.34 -10.44
N VAL A 40 12.35 -20.20 -11.14
CA VAL A 40 11.48 -19.08 -10.75
C VAL A 40 10.41 -18.98 -11.83
N THR A 41 9.32 -19.72 -11.67
CA THR A 41 8.08 -19.40 -12.38
C THR A 41 7.63 -18.04 -11.84
N PRO A 42 7.62 -16.95 -12.62
CA PRO A 42 7.17 -15.67 -12.10
C PRO A 42 5.65 -15.78 -11.90
N GLY A 43 5.18 -15.86 -10.65
CA GLY A 43 3.87 -15.33 -10.32
C GLY A 43 2.90 -16.17 -9.50
N ALA A 44 3.13 -17.47 -9.24
CA ALA A 44 2.16 -18.29 -8.49
C ALA A 44 2.40 -18.28 -6.97
N ASP A 45 3.67 -18.36 -6.53
CA ASP A 45 4.01 -18.58 -5.11
C ASP A 45 4.57 -17.34 -4.40
N THR A 46 4.38 -16.14 -4.97
CA THR A 46 4.84 -14.91 -4.31
C THR A 46 3.90 -14.52 -3.16
N PRO A 47 4.39 -13.87 -2.09
CA PRO A 47 3.53 -13.33 -1.03
C PRO A 47 2.41 -12.42 -1.57
N ALA A 48 2.69 -11.66 -2.64
CA ALA A 48 1.72 -10.81 -3.32
C ALA A 48 0.66 -11.61 -4.10
N ALA A 49 1.01 -12.75 -4.70
CA ALA A 49 0.04 -13.66 -5.33
C ALA A 49 -0.88 -14.32 -4.28
N ALA A 50 -0.30 -14.79 -3.18
CA ALA A 50 -1.05 -15.34 -2.07
C ALA A 50 -2.00 -14.32 -1.45
N ALA A 51 -1.57 -13.06 -1.28
CA ALA A 51 -2.41 -11.96 -0.83
C ALA A 51 -3.61 -11.73 -1.75
N ARG A 52 -3.37 -11.58 -3.05
CA ARG A 52 -4.44 -11.40 -4.04
C ARG A 52 -5.47 -12.53 -3.97
N LYS A 53 -5.01 -13.79 -3.93
CA LYS A 53 -5.89 -14.96 -3.81
C LYS A 53 -6.71 -14.94 -2.51
N ARG A 54 -6.11 -14.60 -1.36
CA ARG A 54 -6.82 -14.48 -0.07
C ARG A 54 -7.99 -13.50 -0.12
N TRP A 55 -7.83 -12.42 -0.87
CA TRP A 55 -8.85 -11.37 -0.99
C TRP A 55 -9.76 -11.53 -2.21
N GLY A 56 -9.66 -12.67 -2.92
CA GLY A 56 -10.53 -13.01 -4.04
C GLY A 56 -10.21 -12.27 -5.35
N LEU A 57 -8.99 -11.75 -5.49
CA LEU A 57 -8.52 -11.13 -6.73
C LEU A 57 -7.90 -12.18 -7.67
N THR A 58 -8.22 -12.09 -8.96
CA THR A 58 -7.72 -12.96 -10.03
C THR A 58 -6.33 -12.53 -10.54
N GLY A 59 -5.99 -11.26 -10.36
CA GLY A 59 -4.74 -10.64 -10.82
C GLY A 59 -4.33 -9.42 -9.98
N PRO A 60 -3.26 -8.71 -10.34
CA PRO A 60 -3.02 -7.38 -9.80
C PRO A 60 -4.16 -6.43 -10.20
N LEU A 61 -4.37 -5.36 -9.43
CA LEU A 61 -5.21 -4.24 -9.87
C LEU A 61 -4.52 -3.52 -11.03
N ALA A 62 -5.30 -2.81 -11.84
CA ALA A 62 -4.73 -1.96 -12.88
C ALA A 62 -3.82 -0.90 -12.24
N ARG A 63 -2.75 -0.52 -12.95
CA ARG A 63 -1.86 0.56 -12.50
C ARG A 63 -2.61 1.88 -12.61
N ALA A 64 -2.54 2.69 -11.55
CA ALA A 64 -3.10 4.05 -11.59
C ALA A 64 -2.38 4.89 -12.65
N PRO A 65 -3.12 5.68 -13.45
CA PRO A 65 -2.52 6.65 -14.35
C PRO A 65 -1.75 7.73 -13.58
N GLU A 66 -0.88 8.45 -14.30
CA GLU A 66 -0.18 9.60 -13.73
C GLU A 66 -1.20 10.68 -13.34
N PRO A 67 -1.12 11.23 -12.12
CA PRO A 67 -2.07 12.24 -11.71
C PRO A 67 -1.97 13.50 -12.58
N PRO A 68 -3.10 14.10 -12.96
CA PRO A 68 -3.12 15.38 -13.66
C PRO A 68 -2.48 16.51 -12.85
N ALA A 69 -1.80 17.43 -13.54
CA ALA A 69 -1.27 18.65 -12.93
C ALA A 69 -2.40 19.64 -12.64
N HIS A 70 -2.85 19.72 -11.39
CA HIS A 70 -3.92 20.63 -11.00
C HIS A 70 -3.45 21.87 -10.25
N ARG A 71 -4.13 22.99 -10.49
CA ARG A 71 -4.04 24.22 -9.69
C ARG A 71 -5.44 24.60 -9.21
N PHE A 72 -5.60 24.79 -7.91
CA PHE A 72 -6.86 25.19 -7.29
C PHE A 72 -6.67 26.53 -6.57
N SER A 73 -7.67 27.40 -6.68
CA SER A 73 -7.64 28.76 -6.12
C SER A 73 -8.48 28.95 -4.86
N ALA A 74 -9.45 28.06 -4.58
CA ALA A 74 -10.33 28.13 -3.41
C ALA A 74 -10.80 26.74 -2.96
N ALA A 75 -11.36 26.65 -1.75
CA ALA A 75 -12.02 25.45 -1.26
C ALA A 75 -13.26 25.13 -2.12
N TYR A 76 -13.42 23.88 -2.55
CA TYR A 76 -14.54 23.45 -3.39
C TYR A 76 -15.10 22.10 -2.93
N VAL A 77 -16.28 21.74 -3.43
CA VAL A 77 -16.90 20.44 -3.15
C VAL A 77 -16.56 19.47 -4.27
N VAL A 78 -16.20 18.24 -3.92
CA VAL A 78 -15.91 17.16 -4.86
C VAL A 78 -16.59 15.88 -4.42
N ASP A 79 -17.54 15.40 -5.21
CA ASP A 79 -18.14 14.06 -5.08
C ASP A 79 -17.52 13.05 -6.06
N HIS A 80 -16.81 13.57 -7.06
CA HIS A 80 -16.24 12.83 -8.17
C HIS A 80 -15.06 13.61 -8.76
N VAL A 81 -13.97 12.91 -9.07
CA VAL A 81 -12.80 13.51 -9.73
C VAL A 81 -13.07 13.61 -11.23
N PRO A 82 -12.96 14.79 -11.86
CA PRO A 82 -13.20 14.94 -13.29
C PRO A 82 -12.05 14.30 -14.09
N THR A 83 -12.24 13.04 -14.50
CA THR A 83 -11.27 12.30 -15.32
C THR A 83 -11.96 11.33 -16.27
N HIS A 84 -11.28 11.00 -17.37
CA HIS A 84 -11.65 9.91 -18.26
C HIS A 84 -10.89 8.63 -17.97
N ASP A 85 -9.86 8.70 -17.12
CA ASP A 85 -9.06 7.57 -16.72
C ASP A 85 -9.86 6.61 -15.86
N LYS A 86 -9.68 5.30 -16.10
CA LYS A 86 -10.31 4.27 -15.29
C LYS A 86 -9.61 4.12 -13.94
N VAL A 87 -9.77 5.13 -13.09
CA VAL A 87 -9.26 5.20 -11.72
C VAL A 87 -10.40 5.53 -10.77
N VAL A 88 -10.36 4.96 -9.57
CA VAL A 88 -11.28 5.27 -8.47
C VAL A 88 -10.48 5.52 -7.18
N PHE A 89 -11.12 6.17 -6.21
CA PHE A 89 -10.50 6.61 -4.98
C PHE A 89 -11.21 5.97 -3.78
N LEU A 90 -10.45 5.32 -2.91
CA LEU A 90 -10.99 4.73 -1.69
C LEU A 90 -10.87 5.75 -0.55
N ALA A 91 -12.01 6.33 -0.17
CA ALA A 91 -12.13 7.24 0.96
C ALA A 91 -12.59 6.46 2.19
N VAL A 92 -11.76 6.40 3.22
CA VAL A 92 -12.00 5.55 4.40
C VAL A 92 -11.92 6.42 5.65
N ASP A 93 -12.90 6.30 6.53
CA ASP A 93 -12.85 6.98 7.81
C ASP A 93 -11.89 6.24 8.79
N GLU A 94 -11.31 6.97 9.73
CA GLU A 94 -10.37 6.43 10.72
C GLU A 94 -10.99 5.33 11.60
N GLY A 95 -12.32 5.28 11.74
CA GLY A 95 -13.01 4.21 12.45
C GLY A 95 -12.88 2.89 11.68
N ALA A 96 -13.23 2.89 10.40
CA ALA A 96 -13.03 1.76 9.51
C ALA A 96 -11.55 1.36 9.37
N ALA A 97 -10.64 2.34 9.38
CA ALA A 97 -9.20 2.08 9.27
C ALA A 97 -8.59 1.37 10.50
N ARG A 98 -9.28 1.34 11.65
CA ARG A 98 -8.84 0.62 12.85
C ARG A 98 -9.19 -0.87 12.83
N ASP A 99 -10.06 -1.30 11.91
CA ASP A 99 -10.44 -2.70 11.80
C ASP A 99 -9.23 -3.56 11.36
N PRO A 100 -8.88 -4.64 12.09
CA PRO A 100 -7.74 -5.50 11.75
C PRO A 100 -7.82 -6.12 10.35
N ARG A 101 -9.03 -6.40 9.84
CA ARG A 101 -9.26 -6.88 8.48
C ARG A 101 -8.87 -5.82 7.46
N PHE A 102 -9.23 -4.56 7.70
CA PHE A 102 -8.87 -3.43 6.84
C PHE A 102 -7.35 -3.22 6.83
N VAL A 103 -6.71 -3.19 8.01
CA VAL A 103 -5.25 -3.06 8.13
C VAL A 103 -4.54 -4.18 7.37
N ARG A 104 -5.03 -5.42 7.45
CA ARG A 104 -4.43 -6.56 6.75
C ARG A 104 -4.58 -6.43 5.23
N ILE A 105 -5.78 -6.14 4.71
CA ILE A 105 -6.00 -6.08 3.25
C ILE A 105 -5.22 -4.92 2.62
N THR A 106 -5.23 -3.74 3.24
CA THR A 106 -4.49 -2.57 2.74
C THR A 106 -2.98 -2.79 2.81
N GLY A 107 -2.49 -3.38 3.91
CA GLY A 107 -1.06 -3.66 4.10
C GLY A 107 -0.51 -4.73 3.17
N GLU A 108 -1.28 -5.79 2.91
CA GLU A 108 -0.90 -6.89 2.01
C GLU A 108 -0.97 -6.49 0.54
N LEU A 109 -1.97 -5.71 0.14
CA LEU A 109 -2.17 -5.28 -1.25
C LEU A 109 -1.56 -3.91 -1.56
N LYS A 110 -0.98 -3.22 -0.57
CA LYS A 110 -0.39 -1.88 -0.69
C LYS A 110 -1.37 -0.86 -1.29
N LEU A 111 -2.60 -0.87 -0.80
CA LEU A 111 -3.67 -0.03 -1.35
C LEU A 111 -3.44 1.44 -1.02
N PRO A 112 -3.49 2.35 -2.02
CA PRO A 112 -3.39 3.78 -1.80
C PRO A 112 -4.78 4.33 -1.42
N VAL A 113 -5.07 4.34 -0.12
CA VAL A 113 -6.34 4.87 0.44
C VAL A 113 -6.16 6.30 0.94
N SER A 114 -7.24 7.07 0.95
CA SER A 114 -7.33 8.39 1.57
C SER A 114 -8.10 8.29 2.87
N LEU A 115 -7.51 8.79 3.95
CA LEU A 115 -8.06 8.66 5.31
C LEU A 115 -8.74 9.95 5.76
N PHE A 116 -9.93 9.83 6.31
CA PHE A 116 -10.71 10.92 6.87
C PHE A 116 -11.01 10.69 8.35
N PRO A 117 -11.22 11.73 9.16
CA PRO A 117 -11.64 11.58 10.54
C PRO A 117 -12.89 10.68 10.66
N ALA A 118 -12.97 9.92 11.76
CA ALA A 118 -14.10 9.04 12.04
C ALA A 118 -15.43 9.81 12.18
N GLU A 119 -16.53 9.17 11.79
CA GLU A 119 -17.88 9.67 12.04
C GLU A 119 -18.21 9.72 13.55
N GLY A 120 -19.23 10.51 13.93
CA GLY A 120 -19.61 10.75 15.34
C GLY A 120 -19.57 12.24 15.75
N ARG A 121 -19.65 13.15 14.78
CA ARG A 121 -19.63 14.60 14.96
C ARG A 121 -20.99 15.19 14.55
N PRO A 122 -21.39 16.36 15.09
CA PRO A 122 -22.60 17.03 14.67
C PRO A 122 -22.50 17.49 13.21
N ASP A 123 -23.66 17.63 12.56
CA ASP A 123 -23.76 18.23 11.23
C ASP A 123 -23.30 19.69 11.27
N LEU A 124 -22.35 20.05 10.41
CA LEU A 124 -21.78 21.40 10.38
C LEU A 124 -22.84 22.50 10.19
N PRO A 125 -23.87 22.34 9.35
CA PRO A 125 -24.92 23.34 9.20
C PRO A 125 -25.73 23.64 10.47
N THR A 126 -25.66 22.79 11.50
CA THR A 126 -26.31 23.04 12.80
C THR A 126 -25.50 23.97 13.71
N LEU A 127 -24.24 24.26 13.35
CA LEU A 127 -23.33 25.09 14.11
C LEU A 127 -23.24 26.51 13.53
N SER A 128 -22.89 27.47 14.38
CA SER A 128 -22.46 28.80 13.93
C SER A 128 -21.18 28.72 13.10
N TYR A 129 -20.88 29.77 12.33
CA TYR A 129 -19.63 29.86 11.58
C TYR A 129 -18.38 29.53 12.42
N GLU A 130 -18.28 30.13 13.62
CA GLU A 130 -17.17 29.91 14.54
C GLU A 130 -17.11 28.46 15.03
N GLY A 131 -18.27 27.83 15.27
CA GLY A 131 -18.36 26.41 15.59
C GLY A 131 -17.90 25.51 14.43
N GLN A 132 -18.33 25.81 13.20
CA GLN A 132 -17.87 25.08 12.01
C GLN A 132 -16.36 25.23 11.82
N ARG A 133 -15.81 26.44 11.97
CA ARG A 133 -14.37 26.70 11.86
C ARG A 133 -13.59 25.93 12.92
N ALA A 134 -14.06 25.89 14.16
CA ALA A 134 -13.42 25.12 15.23
C ALA A 134 -13.39 23.61 14.93
N GLU A 135 -14.51 23.04 14.49
CA GLU A 135 -14.59 21.62 14.10
C GLU A 135 -13.64 21.30 12.93
N ILE A 136 -13.65 22.11 11.87
CA ILE A 136 -12.83 21.86 10.68
C ILE A 136 -11.33 22.04 10.99
N CYS A 137 -10.95 23.17 11.59
CA CYS A 137 -9.54 23.46 11.89
C CYS A 137 -8.96 22.46 12.90
N GLY A 138 -9.74 22.03 13.90
CA GLY A 138 -9.29 21.06 14.91
C GLY A 138 -9.05 19.65 14.38
N GLN A 139 -9.70 19.29 13.28
CA GLN A 139 -9.62 17.97 12.68
C GLN A 139 -8.74 17.90 11.43
N ARG A 140 -8.26 19.03 10.92
CA ARG A 140 -7.50 19.10 9.67
C ARG A 140 -6.19 18.32 9.77
N ARG A 141 -6.16 17.13 9.17
CA ARG A 141 -4.95 16.30 8.99
C ARG A 141 -4.35 16.41 7.58
N SER A 142 -5.18 16.70 6.59
CA SER A 142 -4.79 16.90 5.19
C SER A 142 -5.46 18.16 4.63
N ARG A 143 -5.25 18.44 3.34
CA ARG A 143 -5.98 19.49 2.62
C ARG A 143 -7.38 19.04 2.17
N LEU A 144 -7.76 17.80 2.47
CA LEU A 144 -9.07 17.24 2.17
C LEU A 144 -9.86 17.11 3.46
N PHE A 145 -11.16 17.35 3.40
CA PHE A 145 -12.04 17.21 4.55
C PHE A 145 -13.35 16.57 4.11
N HIS A 146 -13.79 15.54 4.81
CA HIS A 146 -15.11 14.95 4.62
C HIS A 146 -16.04 15.50 5.70
N PRO A 147 -17.08 16.28 5.34
CA PRO A 147 -18.07 16.75 6.31
C PRO A 147 -18.78 15.56 6.98
N PRO A 148 -19.04 15.61 8.30
CA PRO A 148 -19.86 14.61 8.97
C PRO A 148 -21.19 14.41 8.23
N HIS A 149 -21.50 13.14 7.91
CA HIS A 149 -22.68 12.72 7.15
C HIS A 149 -22.83 13.40 5.77
N GLY A 150 -21.78 14.03 5.25
CA GLY A 150 -21.81 14.82 4.02
C GLY A 150 -22.58 16.14 4.13
N ALA A 151 -22.92 16.62 5.33
CA ALA A 151 -23.69 17.85 5.52
C ALA A 151 -22.80 19.11 5.47
N TYR A 152 -23.13 20.06 4.59
CA TYR A 152 -22.38 21.31 4.44
C TYR A 152 -23.28 22.48 3.99
N ASN A 153 -22.82 23.71 4.21
CA ASN A 153 -23.42 24.94 3.69
C ASN A 153 -22.34 25.94 3.23
N ALA A 154 -22.73 27.17 2.86
CA ALA A 154 -21.79 28.20 2.42
C ALA A 154 -20.77 28.59 3.51
N ASP A 155 -21.19 28.62 4.77
CA ASP A 155 -20.30 28.86 5.90
C ASP A 155 -19.27 27.74 6.06
N THR A 156 -19.64 26.49 5.74
CA THR A 156 -18.71 25.35 5.76
C THR A 156 -17.58 25.54 4.76
N LEU A 157 -17.89 25.98 3.53
CA LEU A 157 -16.88 26.26 2.51
C LEU A 157 -15.97 27.42 2.89
N ARG A 158 -16.53 28.49 3.48
CA ARG A 158 -15.74 29.61 4.00
C ARG A 158 -14.82 29.16 5.12
N ALA A 159 -15.34 28.43 6.11
CA ALA A 159 -14.58 27.93 7.24
C ALA A 159 -13.47 26.97 6.78
N ALA A 160 -13.77 26.12 5.79
CA ALA A 160 -12.80 25.23 5.16
C ALA A 160 -11.65 26.01 4.52
N ALA A 161 -11.95 27.05 3.72
CA ALA A 161 -10.94 27.91 3.12
C ALA A 161 -10.06 28.61 4.17
N ASP A 162 -10.67 29.18 5.21
CA ASP A 162 -9.96 29.82 6.34
C ASP A 162 -9.04 28.83 7.08
N CYS A 163 -9.49 27.58 7.20
CA CYS A 163 -8.71 26.49 7.77
C CYS A 163 -7.71 25.88 6.76
N GLY A 164 -7.56 26.38 5.53
CA GLY A 164 -6.63 25.86 4.53
C GLY A 164 -6.98 24.48 3.97
N VAL A 165 -8.25 24.08 4.07
CA VAL A 165 -8.80 22.93 3.34
C VAL A 165 -8.99 23.33 1.88
N ARG A 166 -8.59 22.45 0.97
CA ARG A 166 -8.73 22.62 -0.47
C ARG A 166 -10.02 22.02 -1.02
N ALA A 167 -10.44 20.88 -0.49
CA ALA A 167 -11.65 20.23 -0.97
C ALA A 167 -12.47 19.62 0.16
N LEU A 168 -13.78 19.88 0.10
CA LEU A 168 -14.80 19.13 0.81
C LEU A 168 -15.11 17.89 -0.01
N VAL A 169 -14.63 16.74 0.46
CA VAL A 169 -14.78 15.46 -0.21
C VAL A 169 -16.11 14.86 0.18
N LEU A 170 -16.96 14.68 -0.81
CA LEU A 170 -18.13 13.83 -0.79
C LEU A 170 -17.80 12.54 -1.54
N GLY A 171 -18.66 11.54 -1.43
CA GLY A 171 -18.48 10.28 -2.12
C GLY A 171 -19.71 9.42 -1.99
N ARG A 172 -19.70 8.32 -2.74
CA ARG A 172 -20.78 7.33 -2.72
C ARG A 172 -20.42 6.18 -1.81
N GLU A 173 -21.41 5.64 -1.13
CA GLU A 173 -21.22 4.47 -0.28
C GLU A 173 -21.10 3.20 -1.14
N PHE A 174 -20.24 2.27 -0.74
CA PHE A 174 -20.08 1.00 -1.47
C PHE A 174 -21.40 0.26 -1.69
N ARG A 175 -22.36 0.40 -0.77
CA ARG A 175 -23.69 -0.21 -0.83
C ARG A 175 -24.44 0.10 -2.13
N GLU A 176 -24.21 1.26 -2.74
CA GLU A 176 -24.84 1.66 -4.00
C GLU A 176 -24.36 0.78 -5.17
N TYR A 177 -23.06 0.47 -5.21
CA TYR A 177 -22.47 -0.43 -6.21
C TYR A 177 -22.80 -1.90 -5.95
N ALA A 178 -22.98 -2.28 -4.67
CA ALA A 178 -23.43 -3.61 -4.31
C ALA A 178 -24.85 -3.92 -4.83
N GLN A 179 -25.66 -2.88 -5.06
CA GLN A 179 -27.02 -2.97 -5.61
C GLN A 179 -27.08 -2.97 -7.14
N GLY A 180 -25.93 -2.97 -7.81
CA GLY A 180 -25.85 -3.15 -9.27
C GLY A 180 -25.26 -1.96 -10.02
N GLU A 181 -25.04 -0.82 -9.36
CA GLU A 181 -24.37 0.31 -10.01
C GLU A 181 -22.96 -0.04 -10.49
N ARG A 182 -22.55 0.61 -11.58
CA ARG A 182 -21.21 0.45 -12.17
C ARG A 182 -20.30 1.57 -11.69
N LEU A 183 -19.02 1.24 -11.57
CA LEU A 183 -18.00 2.24 -11.27
C LEU A 183 -17.85 3.14 -12.50
N ARG A 184 -17.62 4.43 -12.25
CA ARG A 184 -17.31 5.45 -13.24
C ARG A 184 -15.88 5.97 -13.02
N PRO A 185 -15.19 6.38 -14.10
CA PRO A 185 -13.89 7.08 -14.02
C PRO A 185 -13.96 8.23 -13.04
N GLY A 186 -13.16 8.24 -11.97
CA GLY A 186 -13.15 9.35 -11.01
C GLY A 186 -13.99 9.16 -9.75
N ASP A 187 -14.68 8.02 -9.59
CA ASP A 187 -15.51 7.77 -8.41
C ASP A 187 -14.71 7.83 -7.10
N ILE A 188 -15.25 8.54 -6.12
CA ILE A 188 -14.82 8.51 -4.73
C ILE A 188 -15.75 7.57 -3.98
N VAL A 189 -15.22 6.43 -3.56
CA VAL A 189 -15.99 5.33 -2.96
C VAL A 189 -15.67 5.23 -1.47
N ARG A 190 -16.70 5.37 -0.66
CA ARG A 190 -16.66 5.12 0.78
C ARG A 190 -16.89 3.64 1.05
N ALA A 191 -15.99 3.02 1.80
CA ALA A 191 -16.06 1.61 2.12
C ALA A 191 -15.49 1.33 3.50
N ASP A 192 -16.24 0.58 4.30
CA ASP A 192 -15.75 0.00 5.53
C ASP A 192 -14.87 -1.25 5.28
N ALA A 193 -14.37 -1.84 6.37
CA ALA A 193 -13.54 -3.04 6.34
C ALA A 193 -14.20 -4.26 5.69
N SER A 194 -15.53 -4.40 5.84
CA SER A 194 -16.30 -5.52 5.29
C SER A 194 -16.52 -5.34 3.79
N ALA A 195 -16.75 -4.10 3.36
CA ALA A 195 -16.99 -3.68 1.99
C ALA A 195 -15.72 -3.66 1.11
N THR A 196 -14.53 -3.50 1.71
CA THR A 196 -13.27 -3.30 0.97
C THR A 196 -12.97 -4.45 0.00
N ALA A 197 -12.99 -5.72 0.43
CA ALA A 197 -12.66 -6.84 -0.46
C ALA A 197 -13.69 -7.04 -1.60
N PRO A 198 -15.02 -6.98 -1.35
CA PRO A 198 -16.02 -6.89 -2.41
C PRO A 198 -15.78 -5.76 -3.41
N LEU A 199 -15.46 -4.55 -2.93
CA LEU A 199 -15.16 -3.40 -3.77
C LEU A 199 -13.94 -3.66 -4.68
N LEU A 200 -12.85 -4.20 -4.14
CA LEU A 200 -11.65 -4.49 -4.95
C LEU A 200 -11.91 -5.50 -6.06
N ARG A 201 -12.75 -6.51 -5.82
CA ARG A 201 -13.17 -7.45 -6.87
C ARG A 201 -13.94 -6.73 -7.97
N ARG A 202 -14.89 -5.87 -7.61
CA ARG A 202 -15.66 -5.06 -8.56
C ARG A 202 -14.77 -4.12 -9.38
N ILE A 203 -13.78 -3.49 -8.73
CA ILE A 203 -12.76 -2.64 -9.38
C ILE A 203 -11.96 -3.46 -10.40
N GLN A 204 -11.50 -4.64 -10.01
CA GLN A 204 -10.74 -5.53 -10.89
C GLN A 204 -11.56 -6.03 -12.08
N GLU A 205 -12.78 -6.52 -11.83
CA GLU A 205 -13.70 -7.00 -12.87
C GLU A 205 -13.99 -5.93 -13.91
N GLN A 206 -14.11 -4.68 -13.46
CA GLN A 206 -14.36 -3.54 -14.35
C GLN A 206 -13.08 -2.90 -14.89
N GLY A 207 -11.89 -3.39 -14.52
CA GLY A 207 -10.60 -2.91 -15.01
C GLY A 207 -10.28 -1.48 -14.58
N TYR A 208 -10.61 -1.11 -13.35
CA TYR A 208 -10.22 0.15 -12.73
C TYR A 208 -8.93 0.01 -11.93
N ALA A 209 -8.18 1.10 -11.85
CA ALA A 209 -7.09 1.28 -10.90
C ALA A 209 -7.60 1.92 -9.61
N VAL A 210 -6.81 1.81 -8.54
CA VAL A 210 -7.02 2.55 -7.29
C VAL A 210 -5.90 3.56 -7.13
N ALA A 211 -6.25 4.80 -6.82
CA ALA A 211 -5.31 5.86 -6.52
C ALA A 211 -5.68 6.57 -5.20
N ARG A 212 -4.70 7.28 -4.65
CA ARG A 212 -4.90 8.15 -3.50
C ARG A 212 -5.49 9.48 -3.98
N LEU A 213 -6.55 9.93 -3.33
CA LEU A 213 -7.31 11.11 -3.76
C LEU A 213 -6.47 12.39 -3.73
N GLU A 214 -5.62 12.54 -2.71
CA GLU A 214 -4.70 13.67 -2.52
C GLU A 214 -3.74 13.90 -3.69
N ASP A 215 -3.51 12.88 -4.52
CA ASP A 215 -2.62 13.01 -5.68
C ASP A 215 -3.37 13.62 -6.89
N TYR A 216 -4.70 13.55 -6.90
CA TYR A 216 -5.56 13.97 -8.01
C TYR A 216 -6.31 15.27 -7.75
N ILE A 217 -6.32 15.79 -6.51
CA ILE A 217 -6.99 17.04 -6.12
C ILE A 217 -6.21 17.83 -5.05
#